data_AF-A0A8H7IZY3-F1
#
_entry.id   AF-A0A8H7IZY3-F1
#
_cell.length_a   1.000
_cell.length_b   1.000
_cell.length_c   1.000
_cell.angle_alpha   90.00
_cell.angle_beta   90.00
_cell.angle_gamma   90.00
#
_symmetry.space_group_name_H-M   'P 1'
#
loop_
_entity.id
_entity.type
_entity.pdbx_description
1 polymer ?
#
loop_
_entity_poly.entity_id
_entity_poly.type
_entity_poly.pdbx_seq_one_letter_code
_entity_poly.pdbx_strand_id
1 'polypeptide(L)'
;MPVIIPRDNAGYALPFLVIVLIIIFGALCLVICGYAVHRTFGFNTDANGFKSVSVEQAAYMAEVRYRNMDTLAYEGRRSQWARNGKGPVS
;
A
#
# COMPACT_ATOMS: atom_id res chain seq x y z
N MET A 1 -58.25 -3.30 24.46
CA MET A 1 -57.44 -4.17 23.59
C MET A 1 -56.08 -4.36 24.23
N PRO A 2 -55.73 -5.57 24.73
CA PRO A 2 -54.44 -5.79 25.36
C PRO A 2 -53.33 -5.66 24.32
N VAL A 3 -52.30 -4.87 24.65
CA VAL A 3 -51.11 -4.70 23.81
C VAL A 3 -50.23 -5.95 23.97
N ILE A 4 -50.05 -6.71 22.89
CA ILE A 4 -49.14 -7.84 22.86
C ILE A 4 -47.72 -7.29 22.68
N ILE A 5 -46.90 -7.39 23.71
CA ILE A 5 -45.48 -7.02 23.66
C ILE A 5 -44.71 -8.22 23.08
N PRO A 6 -44.02 -8.08 21.94
CA PRO A 6 -43.25 -9.17 21.36
C PRO A 6 -42.13 -9.60 22.31
N ARG A 7 -42.01 -10.91 22.55
CA ARG A 7 -40.90 -11.48 23.32
C ARG A 7 -39.65 -11.46 22.44
N ASP A 8 -38.78 -10.51 22.72
CA ASP A 8 -37.47 -10.25 22.12
C ASP A 8 -36.41 -11.32 22.43
N ASN A 9 -36.62 -12.07 23.50
CA ASN A 9 -35.73 -13.14 23.93
C ASN A 9 -36.33 -14.47 23.52
N ALA A 10 -35.89 -15.03 22.38
CA ALA A 10 -36.37 -16.28 21.77
C ALA A 10 -36.06 -17.56 22.59
N GLY A 11 -36.18 -17.50 23.91
CA GLY A 11 -35.81 -18.57 24.86
C GLY A 11 -34.36 -18.51 25.34
N TYR A 12 -33.58 -17.53 24.88
CA TYR A 12 -32.19 -17.35 25.28
C TYR A 12 -32.07 -16.49 26.54
N ALA A 13 -31.02 -16.76 27.34
CA ALA A 13 -30.70 -15.98 28.53
C ALA A 13 -30.22 -14.55 28.21
N LEU A 14 -29.80 -14.30 26.97
CA LEU A 14 -29.33 -13.01 26.48
C LEU A 14 -30.26 -12.48 25.37
N PRO A 15 -30.44 -11.15 25.25
CA PRO A 15 -31.17 -10.57 24.14
C PRO A 15 -30.56 -10.95 22.80
N PHE A 16 -31.41 -11.20 21.80
CA PHE A 16 -30.97 -11.63 20.47
C PHE A 16 -29.91 -10.69 19.86
N LEU A 17 -30.09 -9.38 20.02
CA LEU A 17 -29.16 -8.37 19.55
C LEU A 17 -27.75 -8.53 20.15
N VAL A 18 -27.65 -8.90 21.43
CA VAL A 18 -26.37 -9.12 22.12
C VAL A 18 -25.65 -10.33 21.55
N ILE A 19 -26.39 -11.41 21.24
CA ILE A 19 -25.83 -12.62 20.62
C ILE A 19 -25.22 -12.29 19.25
N VAL A 20 -25.95 -11.53 18.42
CA VAL A 20 -25.49 -11.12 17.10
C VAL A 20 -24.21 -10.27 17.20
N LEU A 21 -24.15 -9.32 18.14
CA LEU A 21 -22.97 -8.50 18.35
C LEU A 21 -21.75 -9.35 18.74
N ILE A 22 -21.91 -10.29 19.67
CA ILE A 22 -20.81 -11.18 20.10
C ILE A 22 -20.29 -12.01 18.92
N ILE A 23 -21.18 -12.49 18.04
CA ILE A 23 -20.78 -13.25 16.85
C ILE A 23 -20.00 -12.37 15.87
N ILE A 24 -20.46 -11.14 15.61
CA ILE A 24 -19.76 -10.19 14.72
C ILE A 24 -18.36 -9.88 15.26
N PHE A 25 -18.25 -9.58 16.56
CA PHE A 25 -16.96 -9.33 17.20
C PHE A 25 -16.05 -10.58 17.18
N GLY A 26 -16.60 -11.76 17.45
CA GLY A 26 -15.87 -13.02 17.37
C GLY A 26 -15.32 -13.29 15.97
N ALA A 27 -16.15 -13.09 14.93
CA ALA A 27 -15.75 -13.23 13.54
C ALA A 27 -14.63 -12.23 13.17
N LEU A 28 -14.75 -10.96 13.58
CA LEU A 28 -13.72 -9.95 13.35
C LEU A 28 -12.39 -10.34 14.01
N CYS A 29 -12.42 -10.78 15.28
CA CYS A 29 -11.22 -11.24 15.98
C CYS A 29 -10.57 -12.42 15.27
N LEU A 30 -11.34 -13.40 14.81
CA LEU A 30 -10.81 -14.55 14.08
C LEU A 30 -10.15 -14.16 12.75
N VAL A 31 -10.74 -13.22 12.01
CA VAL A 31 -10.15 -12.70 10.75
C VAL A 31 -8.82 -12.00 11.03
N ILE A 32 -8.75 -11.15 12.06
CA ILE A 32 -7.52 -10.45 12.43
C ILE A 32 -6.44 -11.44 12.89
N CYS A 33 -6.80 -12.40 13.74
CA CYS A 33 -5.88 -13.45 14.19
C CYS A 33 -5.40 -14.31 13.01
N GLY A 34 -6.28 -14.69 12.09
CA GLY A 34 -5.94 -15.45 10.89
C GLY A 34 -4.98 -14.68 9.98
N TYR A 35 -5.24 -13.39 9.76
CA TYR A 35 -4.34 -12.52 9.00
C TYR A 35 -3.00 -12.33 9.70
N ALA A 36 -2.97 -12.17 11.03
CA ALA A 36 -1.75 -12.05 11.80
C ALA A 36 -0.89 -13.32 11.69
N VAL A 37 -1.50 -14.49 11.86
CA VAL A 37 -0.84 -15.79 11.69
C VAL A 37 -0.34 -15.96 10.25
N HIS A 38 -1.13 -15.62 9.24
CA HIS A 38 -0.70 -15.64 7.85
C HIS A 38 0.46 -14.66 7.61
N ARG A 39 0.48 -13.49 8.23
CA ARG A 39 1.57 -12.53 8.10
C ARG A 39 2.85 -13.00 8.79
N THR A 40 2.75 -13.64 9.95
CA THR A 40 3.91 -14.07 10.74
C THR A 40 4.47 -15.42 10.34
N PHE A 41 3.60 -16.36 9.93
CA PHE A 41 3.97 -17.73 9.57
C PHE A 41 3.72 -18.08 8.11
N GLY A 42 3.00 -17.23 7.36
CA GLY A 42 2.80 -17.43 5.94
C GLY A 42 4.14 -17.47 5.24
N PHE A 43 4.36 -18.61 4.58
CA PHE A 43 5.48 -18.99 3.75
C PHE A 43 5.99 -17.83 2.89
N ASN A 44 6.86 -17.00 3.45
CA ASN A 44 7.62 -16.01 2.69
C ASN A 44 8.73 -16.75 1.96
N THR A 45 8.38 -17.41 0.86
CA THR A 45 9.31 -17.51 -0.27
C THR A 45 9.14 -16.22 -1.08
N ASP A 46 9.69 -15.11 -0.57
CA ASP A 46 9.99 -13.87 -1.31
C ASP A 46 9.00 -13.42 -2.41
N ALA A 47 7.70 -13.35 -2.12
CA ALA A 47 6.74 -12.83 -3.11
C ALA A 47 6.59 -11.29 -3.08
N ASN A 48 6.96 -10.64 -1.96
CA ASN A 48 6.82 -9.19 -1.76
C ASN A 48 8.12 -8.47 -1.36
N GLY A 49 9.26 -9.16 -1.40
CA GLY A 49 10.55 -8.48 -1.31
C GLY A 49 10.78 -7.65 -2.58
N PHE A 50 11.42 -6.49 -2.47
CA PHE A 50 11.94 -5.78 -3.65
C PHE A 50 12.71 -6.80 -4.49
N LYS A 51 12.19 -7.13 -5.68
CA LYS A 51 12.87 -8.05 -6.60
C LYS A 51 14.27 -7.50 -6.79
N SER A 52 15.29 -8.30 -6.49
CA SER A 52 16.67 -7.89 -6.70
C SER A 52 16.80 -7.47 -8.16
N VAL A 53 17.18 -6.21 -8.36
CA VAL A 53 17.36 -5.64 -9.70
C VAL A 53 18.45 -6.47 -10.36
N SER A 54 18.16 -7.03 -11.54
CA SER A 54 19.17 -7.81 -12.27
C SER A 54 20.37 -6.91 -12.60
N VAL A 55 21.56 -7.50 -12.70
CA VAL A 55 22.79 -6.74 -12.98
C VAL A 55 22.65 -5.94 -14.28
N GLU A 56 22.02 -6.52 -15.29
CA GLU A 56 21.72 -5.86 -16.56
C GLU A 56 20.75 -4.68 -16.40
N GLN A 57 19.69 -4.85 -15.60
CA GLN A 57 18.72 -3.79 -15.32
C GLN A 57 19.35 -2.64 -14.52
N ALA A 58 20.25 -2.95 -13.59
CA ALA A 58 21.00 -1.93 -12.83
C ALA A 58 21.96 -1.14 -13.74
N ALA A 59 22.67 -1.83 -14.63
CA ALA A 59 23.56 -1.19 -15.60
C ALA A 59 22.79 -0.27 -16.56
N TYR A 60 21.64 -0.73 -17.07
CA TYR A 60 20.76 0.07 -17.90
C TYR A 60 20.26 1.33 -17.16
N MET A 61 19.80 1.18 -15.91
CA MET A 61 19.34 2.32 -15.12
C MET A 61 20.46 3.32 -14.82
N ALA A 62 21.70 2.85 -14.67
CA ALA A 62 22.86 3.72 -14.52
C ALA A 62 23.14 4.51 -15.81
N GLU A 63 23.15 3.85 -16.98
CA GLU A 63 23.35 4.50 -18.28
C GLU A 63 22.28 5.58 -18.54
N VAL A 64 21.01 5.26 -18.30
CA VAL A 64 19.89 6.20 -18.45
C VAL A 64 20.07 7.41 -17.54
N ARG A 65 20.53 7.21 -16.30
CA ARG A 65 20.84 8.32 -15.37
C ARG A 65 21.92 9.22 -15.93
N TYR A 66 23.02 8.65 -16.44
CA TYR A 66 24.13 9.42 -17.01
C TYR A 66 23.66 10.27 -18.20
N ARG A 67 22.92 9.67 -19.14
CA ARG A 67 22.41 10.40 -20.30
C ARG A 67 21.46 11.52 -19.92
N ASN A 68 20.53 11.26 -19.00
CA ASN A 68 19.58 12.27 -18.55
C ASN A 68 20.28 13.42 -17.80
N MET A 69 21.31 13.12 -17.01
CA MET A 69 22.12 14.14 -16.33
C MET A 69 22.88 15.03 -17.31
N ASP A 70 23.42 14.47 -18.40
CA ASP A 70 24.12 15.26 -19.42
C ASP A 70 23.17 16.20 -20.17
N THR A 71 22.00 15.71 -20.58
CA THR A 71 20.94 16.53 -21.18
C THR A 71 20.50 17.65 -20.24
N LEU A 72 20.26 17.32 -18.97
CA LEU A 72 19.86 18.31 -17.96
C LEU A 72 20.95 19.36 -17.74
N ALA A 73 22.22 18.97 -17.74
CA ALA A 73 23.34 19.90 -17.60
C ALA A 73 23.46 20.82 -18.83
N TYR A 74 23.23 20.30 -20.03
CA TYR A 74 23.20 21.09 -21.27
C TYR A 74 22.04 22.10 -21.26
N GLU A 75 20.83 21.67 -20.90
CA GLU A 75 19.66 22.53 -20.79
C GLU A 75 19.82 23.59 -19.68
N GLY A 76 20.43 23.21 -18.56
CA GLY A 76 20.79 24.13 -17.48
C GLY A 76 21.76 25.22 -17.96
N ARG A 77 22.81 24.87 -18.69
CA ARG A 77 23.73 25.86 -19.29
C ARG A 77 23.04 26.74 -20.33
N ARG A 78 22.19 26.15 -21.19
CA ARG A 78 21.41 26.88 -22.20
C ARG A 78 20.45 27.89 -21.59
N SER A 79 19.75 27.52 -20.51
CA SER A 79 18.83 28.43 -19.80
C SER A 79 19.59 29.58 -19.11
N GLN A 80 20.78 29.32 -18.56
CA GLN A 80 21.64 30.38 -18.03
C GLN A 80 22.16 31.33 -19.12
N TRP A 81 22.53 30.82 -20.30
CA TRP A 81 22.92 31.65 -21.44
C TRP A 81 21.76 32.53 -21.95
N ALA A 82 20.56 31.97 -22.04
CA ALA A 82 19.36 32.73 -22.40
C ALA A 82 19.05 33.84 -21.37
N ARG A 83 19.29 33.58 -20.08
CA ARG A 83 19.08 34.58 -19.02
C ARG A 83 20.15 35.67 -18.98
N ASN A 84 21.40 35.33 -19.32
CA ASN A 84 22.54 36.25 -19.21
C ASN A 84 22.95 36.89 -20.57
N GLY A 85 22.23 36.62 -21.66
CA GLY A 85 22.47 37.21 -22.99
C GLY A 85 23.82 36.87 -23.64
N LYS A 86 24.58 35.94 -23.05
CA LYS A 86 25.89 35.48 -23.55
C LYS A 86 25.77 34.03 -23.98
N GLY A 87 25.36 33.82 -25.23
CA GLY A 87 25.44 32.51 -25.90
C GLY A 87 26.85 32.23 -26.40
N PRO A 88 27.21 30.96 -26.66
CA PRO A 88 28.51 30.62 -27.24
C PRO A 88 28.65 31.25 -28.63
N VAL A 89 29.75 31.98 -28.85
CA VAL A 89 30.20 32.39 -30.19
C VAL A 89 30.63 31.14 -30.94
N SER A 90 30.06 30.97 -32.13
CA SER A 90 30.33 29.90 -33.11
C SER A 90 31.80 29.77 -33.47
#